data_AF-A0AAW4LCS2-F1
#
_entry.id   AF-A0AAW4LCS2-F1
#
_cell.length_a   1.000
_cell.length_b   1.000
_cell.length_c   1.000
_cell.angle_alpha   90.00
_cell.angle_beta   90.00
_cell.angle_gamma   90.00
#
_symmetry.space_group_name_H-M   'P 1'
#
loop_
_entity.id
_entity.type
_entity.pdbx_description
1 polymer ?
#
loop_
_entity_poly.entity_id
_entity_poly.type
_entity_poly.pdbx_seq_one_letter_code
_entity_poly.pdbx_strand_id
1 'polypeptide(L)'
;MIVHFIRHAQAIKRSSTVPDELRYLSCRGRKRFRKVSCSLHKQKIDPDYIFASTKTRAVQTADILAETLGFQGEVIVTPLLNDFSLQSLNDLLQQYPSAEEFAIVGHDPDFSSAVRQLLNLSSCTVTKGCVVTLNIITDQQTLKADMTSLITGGAKTVCNPHKAIAWLQKDHKNMQEGEPKCLIP
;
A
#
# COMPACT_ATOMS: atom_id res chain seq x y z
N MET A 1 7.06 -15.00 -4.20
CA MET A 1 6.01 -14.62 -3.24
C MET A 1 5.50 -13.26 -3.65
N ILE A 2 4.19 -13.06 -3.74
CA ILE A 2 3.60 -11.80 -4.20
C ILE A 2 3.42 -10.86 -3.00
N VAL A 3 3.84 -9.61 -3.14
CA VAL A 3 3.65 -8.59 -2.10
C VAL A 3 3.05 -7.32 -2.70
N HIS A 4 1.90 -6.90 -2.16
CA HIS A 4 1.24 -5.64 -2.48
C HIS A 4 1.64 -4.57 -1.47
N PHE A 5 2.44 -3.61 -1.91
CA PHE A 5 2.79 -2.41 -1.16
C PHE A 5 1.69 -1.36 -1.36
N ILE A 6 0.87 -1.16 -0.33
CA ILE A 6 -0.28 -0.26 -0.36
C ILE A 6 0.00 0.94 0.52
N ARG A 7 0.28 2.11 -0.08
CA ARG A 7 0.32 3.33 0.71
C ARG A 7 -1.10 3.66 1.15
N HIS A 8 -1.28 3.99 2.43
CA HIS A 8 -2.57 4.39 2.99
C HIS A 8 -3.30 5.42 2.10
N ALA A 9 -4.63 5.35 2.10
CA ALA A 9 -5.46 6.27 1.33
C ALA A 9 -5.44 7.70 1.89
N GLN A 10 -6.08 8.64 1.21
CA GLN A 10 -6.12 10.03 1.65
C GLN A 10 -6.74 10.18 3.05
N ALA A 11 -5.93 10.65 4.01
CA ALA A 11 -6.36 11.03 5.35
C ALA A 11 -6.79 12.50 5.41
N ILE A 12 -7.53 12.87 6.46
CA ILE A 12 -7.82 14.26 6.78
C ILE A 12 -6.53 15.09 6.84
N LYS A 13 -6.63 16.39 6.55
CA LYS A 13 -5.49 17.31 6.65
C LYS A 13 -4.94 17.33 8.07
N ARG A 14 -3.65 17.65 8.20
CA ARG A 14 -3.03 17.86 9.51
C ARG A 14 -3.72 19.05 10.19
N SER A 15 -3.95 18.93 11.48
CA SER A 15 -4.48 19.99 12.35
C SER A 15 -3.81 19.87 13.72
N SER A 16 -3.96 20.89 14.55
CA SER A 16 -3.55 20.85 15.96
C SER A 16 -4.44 19.97 16.83
N THR A 17 -5.63 19.60 16.33
CA THR A 17 -6.66 18.89 17.11
C THR A 17 -6.55 17.38 17.06
N VAL A 18 -5.95 16.82 16.02
CA VAL A 18 -5.83 15.36 15.84
C VAL A 18 -4.35 15.01 15.68
N PRO A 19 -3.77 14.22 16.60
CA PRO A 19 -2.40 13.72 16.47
C PRO A 19 -2.18 13.00 15.13
N ASP A 20 -0.97 13.07 14.55
CA ASP A 20 -0.74 12.53 13.20
C ASP A 20 -1.10 11.04 13.11
N GLU A 21 -0.78 10.26 14.13
CA GLU A 21 -1.06 8.82 14.22
C GLU A 21 -2.56 8.50 14.17
N LEU A 22 -3.39 9.36 14.78
CA LEU A 22 -4.85 9.21 14.87
C LEU A 22 -5.60 9.84 13.69
N ARG A 23 -4.89 10.44 12.73
CA ARG A 23 -5.52 10.96 11.51
C ARG A 23 -6.17 9.83 10.75
N TYR A 24 -7.49 9.91 10.63
CA TYR A 24 -8.34 8.96 9.92
C TYR A 24 -8.48 9.31 8.43
N LEU A 25 -8.95 8.34 7.64
CA LEU A 25 -9.26 8.53 6.23
C LEU A 25 -10.35 9.58 6.02
N SER A 26 -10.13 10.52 5.10
CA SER A 26 -11.19 11.43 4.67
C SER A 26 -12.22 10.66 3.85
N CYS A 27 -13.46 11.15 3.75
CA CYS A 27 -14.48 10.44 2.97
C CYS A 27 -14.14 10.35 1.48
N ARG A 28 -13.45 11.35 0.93
CA ARG A 28 -12.87 11.27 -0.41
C ARG A 28 -11.83 10.15 -0.49
N GLY A 29 -10.98 10.00 0.53
CA GLY A 29 -10.01 8.91 0.65
C GLY A 29 -10.67 7.54 0.66
N ARG A 30 -11.67 7.33 1.53
CA ARG A 30 -12.43 6.07 1.61
C ARG A 30 -13.11 5.73 0.28
N LYS A 31 -13.81 6.69 -0.32
CA LYS A 31 -14.51 6.50 -1.62
C LYS A 31 -13.53 6.18 -2.74
N ARG A 32 -12.37 6.83 -2.79
CA ARG A 32 -11.34 6.54 -3.80
C ARG A 32 -10.71 5.19 -3.57
N PHE A 33 -10.37 4.85 -2.33
CA PHE A 33 -9.72 3.60 -2.03
C PHE A 33 -10.63 2.39 -2.27
N ARG A 34 -11.93 2.50 -2.03
CA ARG A 34 -12.90 1.47 -2.46
C ARG A 34 -12.83 1.18 -3.96
N LYS A 35 -12.59 2.19 -4.80
CA LYS A 35 -12.40 1.95 -6.24
C LYS A 35 -11.10 1.21 -6.52
N VAL A 36 -10.03 1.53 -5.79
CA VAL A 36 -8.73 0.85 -5.91
C VAL A 36 -8.86 -0.60 -5.47
N SER A 37 -9.48 -0.86 -4.31
CA SER A 37 -9.71 -2.22 -3.81
C SER A 37 -10.63 -3.03 -4.73
N CYS A 38 -11.64 -2.42 -5.36
CA CYS A 38 -12.42 -3.10 -6.40
C CYS A 38 -11.56 -3.46 -7.62
N SER A 39 -10.56 -2.66 -7.99
CA SER A 39 -9.62 -3.03 -9.06
C SER A 39 -8.73 -4.21 -8.65
N LEU A 40 -8.31 -4.30 -7.38
CA LEU A 40 -7.59 -5.47 -6.85
C LEU A 40 -8.47 -6.72 -6.88
N HIS A 41 -9.72 -6.63 -6.41
CA HIS A 41 -10.67 -7.73 -6.44
C HIS A 41 -10.91 -8.24 -7.87
N LYS A 42 -11.04 -7.35 -8.86
CA LYS A 42 -11.15 -7.73 -10.28
C LYS A 42 -9.91 -8.44 -10.82
N GLN A 43 -8.74 -8.19 -10.24
CA GLN A 43 -7.50 -8.90 -10.55
C GLN A 43 -7.42 -10.26 -9.84
N LYS A 44 -8.42 -10.63 -9.02
CA LYS A 44 -8.47 -11.88 -8.24
C LYS A 44 -7.28 -12.02 -7.28
N ILE A 45 -6.86 -10.89 -6.71
CA ILE A 45 -5.90 -10.87 -5.60
C ILE A 45 -6.57 -11.46 -4.37
N ASP A 46 -5.89 -12.38 -3.70
CA ASP A 46 -6.39 -13.17 -2.57
C ASP A 46 -5.25 -13.39 -1.55
N PRO A 47 -4.88 -12.33 -0.79
CA PRO A 47 -3.72 -12.40 0.09
C PRO A 47 -3.99 -13.34 1.26
N ASP A 48 -3.00 -14.15 1.61
CA ASP A 48 -3.03 -14.99 2.83
C ASP A 48 -3.07 -14.11 4.08
N TYR A 49 -2.41 -12.94 4.01
CA TYR A 49 -2.30 -12.00 5.11
C TYR A 49 -2.43 -10.55 4.66
N ILE A 50 -3.17 -9.79 5.46
CA ILE A 50 -3.24 -8.33 5.37
C ILE A 50 -2.59 -7.72 6.60
N PHE A 51 -1.48 -7.01 6.42
CA PHE A 51 -0.80 -6.27 7.48
C PHE A 51 -1.06 -4.78 7.37
N ALA A 52 -1.19 -4.11 8.52
CA ALA A 52 -1.29 -2.66 8.59
C ALA A 52 -0.34 -2.08 9.64
N SER A 53 0.22 -0.90 9.36
CA SER A 53 0.88 -0.10 10.38
C SER A 53 -0.10 0.29 11.49
N THR A 54 0.38 0.69 12.66
CA THR A 54 -0.48 1.07 13.79
C THR A 54 -1.25 2.38 13.60
N LYS A 55 -0.90 3.20 12.59
CA LYS A 55 -1.55 4.50 12.34
C LYS A 55 -2.98 4.30 11.80
N THR A 56 -3.96 5.04 12.33
CA THR A 56 -5.40 4.86 12.06
C THR A 56 -5.74 4.85 10.57
N ARG A 57 -5.14 5.74 9.77
CA ARG A 57 -5.33 5.78 8.31
C ARG A 57 -4.92 4.50 7.57
N ALA A 58 -3.90 3.78 8.05
CA ALA A 58 -3.43 2.56 7.44
C ALA A 58 -4.37 1.40 7.79
N VAL A 59 -4.72 1.25 9.08
CA VAL A 59 -5.71 0.28 9.54
C VAL A 59 -7.02 0.44 8.78
N GLN A 60 -7.57 1.65 8.71
CA GLN A 60 -8.80 1.90 7.94
C GLN A 60 -8.67 1.66 6.43
N THR A 61 -7.47 1.75 5.87
CA THR A 61 -7.23 1.41 4.46
C THR A 61 -7.23 -0.12 4.32
N ALA A 62 -6.61 -0.85 5.24
CA ALA A 62 -6.61 -2.31 5.29
C ALA A 62 -8.01 -2.88 5.53
N ASP A 63 -8.81 -2.28 6.41
CA ASP A 63 -10.20 -2.71 6.66
C ASP A 63 -11.05 -2.62 5.38
N ILE A 64 -10.93 -1.50 4.64
CA ILE A 64 -11.63 -1.35 3.35
C ILE A 64 -11.15 -2.40 2.34
N LEU A 65 -9.86 -2.72 2.35
CA LEU A 65 -9.30 -3.76 1.49
C LEU A 65 -9.89 -5.13 1.84
N ALA A 66 -9.83 -5.53 3.12
CA ALA A 66 -10.34 -6.79 3.62
C ALA A 66 -11.84 -6.96 3.29
N GLU A 67 -12.65 -5.92 3.58
CA GLU A 67 -14.07 -5.87 3.23
C GLU A 67 -14.30 -6.09 1.74
N THR A 68 -13.52 -5.41 0.88
CA THR A 68 -13.71 -5.49 -0.58
C THR A 68 -13.27 -6.83 -1.16
N LEU A 69 -12.22 -7.44 -0.61
CA LEU A 69 -11.73 -8.74 -1.06
C LEU A 69 -12.56 -9.91 -0.50
N GLY A 70 -13.38 -9.67 0.53
CA GLY A 70 -14.04 -10.75 1.26
C GLY A 70 -13.05 -11.56 2.09
N PHE A 71 -11.95 -10.94 2.53
CA PHE A 71 -10.90 -11.59 3.31
C PHE A 71 -11.48 -12.12 4.63
N GLN A 72 -11.27 -13.41 4.89
CA GLN A 72 -11.83 -14.09 6.06
C GLN A 72 -10.90 -14.06 7.28
N GLY A 73 -9.63 -13.71 7.09
CA GLY A 73 -8.67 -13.54 8.17
C GLY A 73 -8.80 -12.18 8.87
N GLU A 74 -7.99 -11.99 9.92
CA GLU A 74 -7.90 -10.71 10.61
C GLU A 74 -6.81 -9.83 10.00
N VAL A 75 -7.06 -8.52 9.96
CA VAL A 75 -6.00 -7.54 9.63
C VAL A 75 -4.99 -7.50 10.77
N ILE A 76 -3.75 -7.87 10.49
CA ILE A 76 -2.68 -7.88 11.49
C ILE A 76 -2.07 -6.49 11.61
N VAL A 77 -2.32 -5.83 12.73
CA VAL A 77 -1.74 -4.51 13.02
C VAL A 77 -0.38 -4.68 13.68
N THR A 78 0.67 -4.13 13.07
CA THR A 78 2.05 -4.32 13.54
C THR A 78 2.87 -3.02 13.51
N PRO A 79 3.68 -2.74 14.54
CA PRO A 79 4.62 -1.60 14.52
C PRO A 79 5.73 -1.76 13.48
N LEU A 80 5.94 -2.98 12.96
CA LEU A 80 6.92 -3.26 11.90
C LEU A 80 6.70 -2.43 10.62
N LEU A 81 5.46 -1.99 10.38
CA LEU A 81 5.08 -1.16 9.24
C LEU A 81 5.06 0.36 9.54
N ASN A 82 5.46 0.80 10.74
CA ASN A 82 5.52 2.22 11.10
C ASN A 82 6.76 2.94 10.55
N ASP A 83 7.89 2.22 10.56
CA ASP A 83 9.22 2.65 10.05
C ASP A 83 9.77 1.53 9.15
N PHE A 84 9.08 1.32 8.02
CA PHE A 84 9.26 0.11 7.21
C PHE A 84 10.59 0.11 6.44
N SER A 85 11.26 -1.03 6.41
CA SER A 85 12.52 -1.24 5.68
C SER A 85 12.55 -2.59 4.95
N LEU A 86 13.60 -2.85 4.17
CA LEU A 86 13.79 -4.18 3.58
C LEU A 86 14.05 -5.27 4.63
N GLN A 87 14.64 -4.92 5.78
CA GLN A 87 14.76 -5.85 6.90
C GLN A 87 13.37 -6.18 7.45
N SER A 88 12.52 -5.17 7.63
CA SER A 88 11.13 -5.35 8.05
C SER A 88 10.35 -6.28 7.11
N LEU A 89 10.57 -6.13 5.79
CA LEU A 89 10.01 -7.06 4.81
C LEU A 89 10.57 -8.47 5.02
N ASN A 90 11.90 -8.64 5.08
CA ASN A 90 12.54 -9.94 5.27
C ASN A 90 12.03 -10.65 6.53
N ASP A 91 11.93 -9.96 7.66
CA ASP A 91 11.44 -10.49 8.92
C ASP A 91 10.00 -11.01 8.77
N LEU A 92 9.15 -10.27 8.05
CA LEU A 92 7.76 -10.66 7.78
C LEU A 92 7.71 -11.90 6.87
N LEU A 93 8.49 -11.96 5.80
CA LEU A 93 8.52 -13.13 4.92
C LEU A 93 9.06 -14.39 5.64
N GLN A 94 10.04 -14.22 6.53
CA GLN A 94 10.59 -15.32 7.34
C GLN A 94 9.63 -15.79 8.43
N GLN A 95 8.82 -14.89 9.00
CA GLN A 95 7.81 -15.24 10.00
C GLN A 95 6.66 -16.06 9.39
N TYR A 96 6.38 -15.88 8.09
CA TYR A 96 5.26 -16.52 7.38
C TYR A 96 5.75 -17.23 6.09
N PRO A 97 6.60 -18.26 6.20
CA PRO A 97 7.30 -18.84 5.05
C PRO A 97 6.39 -19.64 4.11
N SER A 98 5.19 -20.04 4.55
CA SER A 98 4.21 -20.80 3.76
C SER A 98 3.21 -19.93 3.00
N ALA A 99 3.24 -18.62 3.21
CA ALA A 99 2.34 -17.70 2.53
C ALA A 99 2.82 -17.42 1.10
N GLU A 100 1.88 -17.27 0.18
CA GLU A 100 2.15 -17.01 -1.23
C GLU A 100 1.92 -15.54 -1.60
N GLU A 101 0.94 -14.88 -0.96
CA GLU A 101 0.52 -13.51 -1.26
C GLU A 101 0.29 -12.66 0.00
N PHE A 102 0.90 -11.49 0.05
CA PHE A 102 0.79 -10.53 1.15
C PHE A 102 0.24 -9.19 0.67
N ALA A 103 -0.67 -8.61 1.45
CA ALA A 103 -0.98 -7.19 1.35
C ALA A 103 -0.42 -6.44 2.56
N ILE A 104 0.43 -5.43 2.32
CA ILE A 104 0.98 -4.60 3.39
C ILE A 104 0.56 -3.14 3.22
N VAL A 105 -0.02 -2.56 4.28
CA VAL A 105 -0.58 -1.22 4.28
C VAL A 105 0.23 -0.30 5.19
N GLY A 106 0.92 0.67 4.58
CA GLY A 106 1.89 1.51 5.29
C GLY A 106 2.00 2.92 4.73
N HIS A 107 3.18 3.50 4.85
CA HIS A 107 3.42 4.93 4.63
C HIS A 107 4.54 5.19 3.62
N ASP A 108 4.60 6.45 3.19
CA ASP A 108 5.79 7.01 2.58
C ASP A 108 6.52 7.90 3.60
N PRO A 109 7.84 8.05 3.48
CA PRO A 109 8.69 7.67 2.33
C PRO A 109 9.11 6.20 2.27
N ASP A 110 8.80 5.41 3.30
CA ASP A 110 9.30 4.04 3.48
C ASP A 110 8.98 3.12 2.30
N PHE A 111 7.74 3.11 1.81
CA PHE A 111 7.34 2.26 0.68
C PHE A 111 8.02 2.68 -0.61
N SER A 112 8.13 3.99 -0.88
CA SER A 112 8.92 4.48 -2.01
C SER A 112 10.39 4.06 -1.90
N SER A 113 10.98 4.09 -0.70
CA SER A 113 12.35 3.65 -0.47
C SER A 113 12.53 2.15 -0.70
N ALA A 114 11.63 1.32 -0.17
CA ALA A 114 11.66 -0.13 -0.31
C ALA A 114 11.49 -0.57 -1.77
N VAL A 115 10.45 -0.06 -2.46
CA VAL A 115 10.18 -0.37 -3.88
C VAL A 115 11.35 0.07 -4.76
N ARG A 116 11.92 1.26 -4.49
CA ARG A 116 13.11 1.75 -5.22
C ARG A 116 14.29 0.80 -5.09
N GLN A 117 14.57 0.30 -3.88
CA GLN A 117 15.69 -0.60 -3.64
C GLN A 117 15.45 -1.98 -4.26
N LEU A 118 14.25 -2.56 -4.08
CA LEU A 118 13.90 -3.88 -4.60
C LEU A 118 13.96 -3.96 -6.14
N LEU A 119 13.56 -2.88 -6.81
CA LEU A 119 13.56 -2.78 -8.28
C LEU A 119 14.80 -2.09 -8.85
N ASN A 120 15.79 -1.73 -8.02
CA ASN A 120 16.99 -1.00 -8.40
C ASN A 120 16.71 0.27 -9.24
N LEU A 121 15.77 1.10 -8.79
CA LEU A 121 15.35 2.31 -9.49
C LEU A 121 16.14 3.54 -9.04
N SER A 122 16.32 4.51 -9.94
CA SER A 122 16.92 5.81 -9.63
C SER A 122 16.04 6.68 -8.73
N SER A 123 14.72 6.59 -8.91
CA SER A 123 13.71 7.30 -8.12
C SER A 123 12.44 6.45 -8.02
N CYS A 124 11.61 6.72 -7.02
CA CYS A 124 10.31 6.09 -6.87
C CYS A 124 9.41 7.00 -6.05
N THR A 125 8.13 7.07 -6.39
CA THR A 125 7.11 7.75 -5.60
C THR A 125 5.82 6.94 -5.62
N VAL A 126 5.43 6.44 -4.46
CA VAL A 126 4.18 5.68 -4.26
C VAL A 126 3.09 6.62 -3.75
N THR A 127 2.19 7.10 -4.61
CA THR A 127 1.19 8.09 -4.13
C THR A 127 0.15 7.48 -3.18
N LYS A 128 -0.59 8.31 -2.42
CA LYS A 128 -1.60 7.83 -1.46
C LYS A 128 -2.65 6.96 -2.15
N GLY A 129 -2.96 5.80 -1.57
CA GLY A 129 -3.89 4.81 -2.14
C GLY A 129 -3.35 4.09 -3.37
N CYS A 130 -2.06 4.27 -3.70
CA CYS A 130 -1.39 3.51 -4.75
C CYS A 130 -1.02 2.12 -4.23
N VAL A 131 -1.11 1.12 -5.11
CA VAL A 131 -0.74 -0.27 -4.87
C VAL A 131 0.35 -0.65 -5.85
N VAL A 132 1.50 -1.07 -5.33
CA VAL A 132 2.60 -1.64 -6.12
C VAL A 132 2.65 -3.12 -5.83
N THR A 133 2.45 -3.96 -6.83
CA THR A 133 2.52 -5.42 -6.69
C THR A 133 3.83 -5.91 -7.25
N LEU A 134 4.63 -6.55 -6.39
CA LEU A 134 5.93 -7.12 -6.73
C LEU A 134 5.93 -8.62 -6.50
N ASN A 135 6.62 -9.36 -7.37
CA ASN A 135 7.02 -10.73 -7.07
C ASN A 135 8.39 -10.69 -6.39
N ILE A 136 8.43 -11.03 -5.10
CA ILE A 136 9.66 -11.09 -4.30
C ILE A 136 10.34 -12.43 -4.51
N ILE A 137 11.64 -12.36 -4.83
CA ILE A 137 12.55 -13.48 -4.99
C ILE A 137 13.61 -13.35 -3.90
N THR A 138 13.73 -14.38 -3.06
CA THR A 138 14.73 -14.43 -2.01
C THR A 138 15.90 -15.30 -2.47
N ASP A 139 17.10 -14.73 -2.51
CA ASP A 139 18.32 -15.44 -2.91
C ASP A 139 19.46 -15.09 -1.96
N GLN A 140 19.96 -16.09 -1.22
CA GLN A 140 21.12 -15.98 -0.32
C GLN A 140 21.17 -14.67 0.49
N GLN A 141 20.11 -14.39 1.28
CA GLN A 141 19.94 -13.19 2.12
C GLN A 141 19.72 -11.86 1.39
N THR A 142 19.58 -11.87 0.06
CA THR A 142 19.19 -10.69 -0.72
C THR A 142 17.73 -10.78 -1.17
N LEU A 143 16.98 -9.71 -0.97
CA LEU A 143 15.65 -9.54 -1.52
C LEU A 143 15.75 -8.88 -2.89
N LYS A 144 15.35 -9.59 -3.93
CA LYS A 144 15.14 -9.05 -5.27
C LYS A 144 13.64 -9.05 -5.57
N ALA A 145 13.23 -8.22 -6.52
CA ALA A 145 11.84 -8.23 -6.95
C ALA A 145 11.68 -7.96 -8.44
N ASP A 146 10.61 -8.53 -8.99
CA ASP A 146 10.10 -8.19 -10.31
C ASP A 146 8.79 -7.40 -10.17
N MET A 147 8.64 -6.37 -10.99
CA MET A 147 7.41 -5.57 -11.04
C MET A 147 6.29 -6.36 -11.73
N THR A 148 5.18 -6.60 -11.02
CA THR A 148 4.02 -7.30 -11.58
C THR A 148 2.99 -6.31 -12.09
N SER A 149 2.53 -5.40 -11.24
CA SER A 149 1.52 -4.41 -11.62
C SER A 149 1.48 -3.22 -10.68
N LEU A 150 0.78 -2.17 -11.12
CA LEU A 150 0.54 -0.96 -10.36
C LEU A 150 -0.93 -0.59 -10.46
N ILE A 151 -1.56 -0.25 -9.33
CA ILE A 151 -2.84 0.45 -9.31
C ILE A 151 -2.62 1.84 -8.73
N THR A 152 -2.87 2.86 -9.53
CA THR A 152 -2.77 4.26 -9.06
C THR A 152 -3.84 4.56 -8.02
N GLY A 153 -3.65 5.60 -7.19
CA GLY A 153 -4.69 6.09 -6.26
C GLY A 153 -5.99 6.57 -6.93
N GLY A 154 -6.01 6.67 -8.26
CA GLY A 154 -7.21 6.90 -9.08
C GLY A 154 -7.89 5.62 -9.58
N ALA A 155 -7.48 4.44 -9.10
CA ALA A 155 -7.97 3.10 -9.49
C ALA A 155 -7.63 2.67 -10.93
N LYS A 156 -6.76 3.39 -11.63
CA LYS A 156 -6.22 2.94 -12.93
C LYS A 156 -5.17 1.86 -12.70
N THR A 157 -5.41 0.69 -13.30
CA THR A 157 -4.51 -0.46 -13.31
C THR A 157 -3.50 -0.37 -14.47
N VAL A 158 -2.24 -0.70 -14.19
CA VAL A 158 -1.14 -0.77 -15.14
C VAL A 158 -0.44 -2.12 -14.96
N CYS A 159 -0.73 -3.08 -15.83
CA CYS A 159 -0.17 -4.44 -15.77
C CYS A 159 1.15 -4.60 -16.55
N ASN A 160 1.54 -3.62 -17.37
CA ASN A 160 2.82 -3.68 -18.09
C ASN A 160 3.94 -3.18 -17.16
N PRO A 161 4.95 -4.00 -16.83
CA PRO A 161 6.00 -3.65 -15.86
C PRO A 161 6.76 -2.38 -16.22
N HIS A 162 7.16 -2.21 -17.49
CA HIS A 162 7.88 -1.02 -17.94
C HIS A 162 7.05 0.26 -17.77
N LYS A 163 5.75 0.23 -18.15
CA LYS A 163 4.85 1.38 -17.97
C LYS A 163 4.61 1.69 -16.49
N ALA A 164 4.58 0.67 -15.64
CA ALA A 164 4.37 0.82 -14.22
C ALA A 164 5.60 1.42 -13.52
N ILE A 165 6.81 0.94 -13.84
CA ILE A 165 8.09 1.53 -13.39
C ILE A 165 8.20 2.98 -13.86
N ALA A 166 7.94 3.24 -15.14
CA ALA A 166 7.97 4.60 -15.69
C ALA A 166 6.96 5.54 -15.02
N TRP A 167 5.83 5.02 -14.51
CA TRP A 167 4.87 5.81 -13.73
C TRP A 167 5.40 6.13 -12.33
N LEU A 168 6.04 5.17 -11.66
CA LEU A 168 6.62 5.35 -10.32
C LEU A 168 7.77 6.36 -10.29
N GLN A 169 8.48 6.54 -11.41
CA GLN A 169 9.59 7.49 -11.54
C GLN A 169 9.15 8.91 -11.91
N LYS A 170 7.85 9.17 -12.13
CA LYS A 170 7.35 10.53 -12.43
C LYS A 170 7.32 11.42 -11.19
N ASP A 171 7.48 12.72 -11.41
CA ASP A 171 7.21 13.71 -10.36
C ASP A 171 5.69 13.92 -10.24
N HIS A 172 5.14 13.57 -9.07
CA HIS A 172 3.69 13.62 -8.79
C HIS A 172 3.26 14.89 -8.02
N LYS A 173 4.05 15.97 -8.04
CA LYS A 173 3.87 17.16 -7.20
C LYS A 173 2.50 17.89 -7.22
N ASN A 174 1.59 17.63 -8.18
CA ASN A 174 0.39 18.47 -8.38
C ASN A 174 -1.00 17.77 -8.27
N MET A 175 -1.14 16.62 -7.61
CA MET A 175 -2.44 15.90 -7.54
C MET A 175 -3.30 16.15 -6.28
N GLN A 176 -3.51 17.40 -5.83
CA GLN A 176 -4.45 17.71 -4.74
C GLN A 176 -5.57 18.67 -5.18
N GLU A 177 -6.82 18.17 -5.22
CA GLU A 177 -8.03 18.97 -5.42
C GLU A 177 -9.05 18.72 -4.30
N GLY A 178 -9.85 19.75 -4.00
CA GLY A 178 -10.57 20.03 -2.74
C GLY A 178 -11.44 18.95 -2.10
N GLU A 179 -11.70 19.12 -0.80
CA GLU A 179 -12.49 18.21 0.03
C GLU A 179 -13.91 18.75 0.25
N PRO A 180 -14.97 17.97 -0.02
CA PRO A 180 -16.26 18.21 0.61
C PRO A 180 -16.25 17.68 2.05
N LYS A 181 -16.91 18.41 2.96
CA LYS A 181 -17.12 18.01 4.35
C LYS A 181 -17.90 16.71 4.40
N CYS A 182 -17.43 15.78 5.22
CA CYS A 182 -18.13 14.53 5.46
C CYS A 182 -18.67 14.54 6.89
N LEU A 183 -19.98 14.40 7.01
CA LEU A 183 -20.65 14.04 8.25
C LEU A 183 -20.50 12.51 8.34
N ILE A 184 -19.79 12.07 9.36
CA ILE A 184 -19.63 10.64 9.68
C ILE A 184 -20.98 10.19 10.27
N PRO A 185 -21.57 9.05 9.86
CA PRO A 185 -22.65 8.42 10.63
C PRO A 185 -22.12 7.83 11.95
#